data_AF-A0A2V8XRF4-F1
#
_entry.id   AF-A0A2V8XRF4-F1
#
_cell.length_a   1.000
_cell.length_b   1.000
_cell.length_c   1.000
_cell.angle_alpha   90.00
_cell.angle_beta   90.00
_cell.angle_gamma   90.00
#
_symmetry.space_group_name_H-M   'P 1'
#
loop_
_entity.id
_entity.type
_entity.pdbx_description
1 polymer ?
#
loop_
_entity_poly.entity_id
_entity_poly.type
_entity_poly.pdbx_seq_one_letter_code
_entity_poly.pdbx_strand_id
1 'polypeptide(L)'
;MLCYEHHIEMLLEYRKESAETFLYACREPGCFIHYYSSQGYFIEPQNGDRSEPEIKPGVHCPKDGRLMYLAEVRPEKKSFRLWKCPECDAIRTNGEISSTAASSG
;
A
#
# COMPACT_ATOMS: atom_id res chain seq x y z
N MET A 1 -3.64 7.56 -4.78
CA MET A 1 -3.29 6.25 -4.18
C MET A 1 -4.58 5.52 -3.85
N LEU A 2 -4.62 4.21 -4.06
CA LEU A 2 -5.85 3.43 -3.97
C LEU A 2 -5.82 2.50 -2.75
N CYS A 3 -6.98 2.20 -2.17
CA CYS A 3 -7.12 1.07 -1.27
C CYS A 3 -6.84 -0.23 -2.04
N TYR A 4 -6.03 -1.13 -1.49
CA TYR A 4 -5.65 -2.33 -2.23
C TYR A 4 -6.78 -3.38 -2.33
N GLU A 5 -7.81 -3.29 -1.50
CA GLU A 5 -8.99 -4.17 -1.56
C GLU A 5 -10.14 -3.55 -2.36
N HIS A 6 -10.48 -2.30 -2.06
CA HIS A 6 -11.63 -1.62 -2.65
C HIS A 6 -11.30 -0.88 -3.96
N HIS A 7 -10.01 -0.63 -4.21
CA HIS A 7 -9.51 0.10 -5.38
C HIS A 7 -10.08 1.52 -5.56
N ILE A 8 -10.62 2.12 -4.50
CA ILE A 8 -11.04 3.52 -4.45
C ILE A 8 -9.91 4.40 -3.92
N GLU A 9 -9.98 5.70 -4.22
CA GLU A 9 -9.00 6.66 -3.70
C GLU A 9 -9.06 6.75 -2.17
N MET A 10 -7.88 6.77 -1.56
CA MET A 10 -7.72 7.02 -0.12
C MET A 10 -7.53 8.51 0.13
N LEU A 11 -8.11 9.01 1.22
CA LEU A 11 -7.97 10.42 1.60
C LEU A 11 -6.97 10.58 2.74
N LEU A 12 -6.29 11.73 2.75
CA LEU A 12 -5.42 12.11 3.85
C LEU A 12 -6.26 12.39 5.10
N GLU A 13 -6.04 11.62 6.17
CA GLU A 13 -6.73 11.84 7.45
C GLU A 13 -5.90 12.65 8.42
N TYR A 14 -4.58 12.43 8.43
CA TYR A 14 -3.69 13.06 9.39
C TYR A 14 -2.31 13.35 8.81
N ARG A 15 -1.82 14.55 9.10
CA ARG A 15 -0.43 14.96 8.90
C ARG A 15 0.18 15.20 10.27
N LYS A 16 1.19 14.42 10.65
CA LYS A 16 1.95 14.71 11.87
C LYS A 16 2.88 15.88 11.58
N GLU A 17 2.90 16.93 12.42
CA GLU A 17 3.77 18.09 12.19
C GLU A 17 5.27 17.78 12.36
N SER A 18 5.63 16.73 13.10
CA SER A 18 7.02 16.43 13.47
C SER A 18 7.73 15.41 12.58
N ALA A 19 7.05 14.84 11.59
CA ALA A 19 7.65 14.00 10.56
C ALA A 19 6.76 14.15 9.32
N GLU A 20 7.33 14.29 8.12
CA GLU A 20 6.63 14.48 6.84
C GLU A 20 5.86 13.23 6.39
N THR A 21 5.07 12.68 7.30
CA THR A 21 4.44 11.39 7.16
C THR A 21 2.94 11.59 7.19
N PHE A 22 2.37 11.21 6.07
CA PHE A 22 0.97 11.37 5.73
C PHE A 22 0.26 10.04 5.96
N LEU A 23 -0.80 10.06 6.77
CA LEU A 23 -1.68 8.92 6.98
C LEU A 23 -2.88 9.04 6.06
N TYR A 24 -3.06 8.05 5.19
CA TYR A 24 -4.20 7.96 4.29
C TYR A 24 -5.11 6.81 4.70
N ALA A 25 -6.42 7.00 4.60
CA ALA A 25 -7.42 5.99 4.93
C ALA A 25 -8.40 5.72 3.78
N CYS A 26 -8.90 4.49 3.72
CA CYS A 26 -9.97 4.12 2.81
C CYS A 26 -11.28 4.78 3.22
N ARG A 27 -12.10 5.17 2.24
CA ARG A 27 -13.41 5.80 2.49
C ARG A 27 -14.58 4.83 2.49
N GLU A 28 -14.33 3.57 2.18
CA GLU A 28 -15.36 2.54 2.20
C GLU A 28 -15.79 2.27 3.65
N PRO A 29 -17.10 2.35 3.98
CA PRO A 29 -17.58 2.07 5.32
C PRO A 29 -17.16 0.69 5.83
N GLY A 30 -16.58 0.63 7.02
CA GLY A 30 -16.09 -0.62 7.61
C GLY A 30 -14.74 -1.11 7.08
N CYS A 31 -14.08 -0.32 6.22
CA CYS A 31 -12.70 -0.60 5.81
C CYS A 31 -11.70 0.03 6.79
N PHE A 32 -10.79 -0.79 7.31
CA PHE A 32 -9.74 -0.38 8.26
C PHE A 32 -8.36 -0.25 7.62
N ILE A 33 -8.30 -0.21 6.29
CA ILE A 33 -7.04 -0.12 5.54
C ILE A 33 -6.55 1.32 5.54
N HIS A 34 -5.32 1.46 6.01
CA HIS A 34 -4.57 2.70 6.02
C HIS A 34 -3.27 2.55 5.23
N TYR A 35 -2.67 3.68 4.88
CA TYR A 35 -1.34 3.75 4.31
C TYR A 35 -0.53 4.86 4.94
N TYR A 36 0.73 4.54 5.25
CA TYR A 36 1.72 5.47 5.75
C TYR A 36 2.99 5.33 4.91
N SER A 37 3.56 6.45 4.43
CA SER A 37 4.68 6.39 3.47
C SER A 37 5.91 5.62 3.96
N SER A 38 6.15 5.56 5.28
CA SER A 38 7.27 4.78 5.84
C SER A 38 6.91 3.34 6.23
N GLN A 39 5.63 3.00 6.37
CA GLN A 39 5.17 1.66 6.81
C GLN A 39 4.43 0.89 5.72
N GLY A 40 4.03 1.54 4.62
CA GLY A 40 3.17 0.96 3.61
C GLY A 40 1.71 0.86 4.06
N TYR A 41 0.99 -0.10 3.49
CA TYR A 41 -0.38 -0.41 3.87
C TYR A 41 -0.44 -1.21 5.16
N PHE A 42 -1.40 -0.90 6.01
CA PHE A 42 -1.69 -1.68 7.20
C PHE A 42 -3.19 -1.72 7.50
N ILE A 43 -3.61 -2.74 8.23
CA ILE A 43 -4.98 -2.85 8.76
C ILE A 43 -4.95 -2.39 10.22
N GLU A 44 -5.78 -1.39 10.53
CA GLU A 44 -5.94 -0.92 11.90
C GLU A 44 -6.61 -2.00 12.77
N PRO A 45 -6.05 -2.32 13.96
CA PRO A 45 -6.67 -3.26 14.89
C PRO A 45 -8.05 -2.77 15.36
N GLN A 46 -9.03 -3.67 15.41
CA GLN A 46 -10.38 -3.33 15.86
C GLN A 46 -10.49 -3.40 17.39
N ASN A 47 -11.27 -2.47 17.97
CA ASN A 47 -11.77 -2.43 19.36
C ASN A 47 -10.98 -3.26 20.40
N GLY A 48 -9.86 -2.71 20.87
CA GLY A 48 -9.13 -3.25 22.03
C GLY A 48 -8.16 -4.38 21.72
N ASP A 49 -8.07 -4.81 20.46
CA ASP A 49 -6.99 -5.65 20.02
C ASP A 49 -5.66 -4.88 20.08
N ARG A 50 -4.71 -5.40 20.88
CA ARG A 50 -3.36 -4.84 21.06
C ARG A 50 -2.34 -5.47 20.12
N SER A 51 -2.81 -6.28 19.18
CA SER A 51 -1.98 -6.88 18.14
C SER A 51 -1.32 -5.80 17.30
N GLU A 52 -0.10 -6.07 16.83
CA GLU A 52 0.56 -5.19 15.87
C GLU A 52 -0.26 -5.12 14.57
N PRO A 53 -0.36 -3.95 13.93
CA PRO A 53 -1.07 -3.80 12.67
C PRO A 53 -0.52 -4.73 11.59
N GLU A 54 -1.39 -5.45 10.90
CA GLU A 54 -0.98 -6.32 9.81
C GLU A 54 -0.55 -5.47 8.60
N ILE A 55 0.71 -5.58 8.19
CA ILE A 55 1.25 -4.87 7.02
C ILE A 55 1.04 -5.71 5.76
N LYS A 56 0.08 -5.31 4.94
CA LYS A 56 -0.13 -5.89 3.60
C LYS A 56 -0.82 -4.90 2.68
N PRO A 57 -0.51 -4.92 1.37
CA PRO A 57 0.44 -5.81 0.70
C PRO A 57 1.90 -5.35 0.83
N GLY A 58 2.82 -6.32 0.94
CA GLY A 58 4.27 -6.11 1.08
C GLY A 58 5.02 -5.85 -0.24
N VAL A 59 4.54 -4.94 -1.09
CA VAL A 59 5.18 -4.66 -2.38
C VAL A 59 6.32 -3.66 -2.20
N HIS A 60 7.55 -4.14 -2.28
CA HIS A 60 8.74 -3.30 -2.10
C HIS A 60 9.26 -2.72 -3.41
N CYS A 61 9.73 -1.48 -3.35
CA CYS A 61 10.43 -0.79 -4.42
C CYS A 61 11.78 -1.48 -4.70
N PRO A 62 12.12 -1.75 -5.96
CA PRO A 62 13.40 -2.39 -6.31
C PRO A 62 14.62 -1.48 -6.11
N LYS A 63 14.44 -0.17 -5.94
CA LYS A 63 15.53 0.80 -5.84
C LYS A 63 15.91 1.14 -4.40
N ASP A 64 14.93 1.38 -3.54
CA ASP A 64 15.14 1.87 -2.18
C ASP A 64 14.54 0.94 -1.10
N GLY A 65 13.90 -0.16 -1.51
CA GLY A 65 13.30 -1.12 -0.59
C GLY A 65 12.06 -0.62 0.16
N ARG A 66 11.52 0.57 -0.14
CA ARG A 66 10.32 1.09 0.52
C ARG A 66 9.05 0.40 0.04
N LEU A 67 8.02 0.37 0.89
CA LEU A 67 6.71 -0.15 0.53
C LEU A 67 5.96 0.79 -0.42
N MET A 68 5.53 0.23 -1.54
CA MET A 68 4.88 0.94 -2.64
C MET A 68 3.37 1.04 -2.39
N TYR A 69 2.75 2.09 -2.92
CA TYR A 69 1.30 2.22 -2.93
C TYR A 69 0.69 1.76 -4.25
N LEU A 70 -0.56 1.29 -4.22
CA LEU A 70 -1.34 1.00 -5.41
C LEU A 70 -1.75 2.32 -6.07
N ALA A 71 -1.26 2.54 -7.29
CA ALA A 71 -1.51 3.76 -8.06
C ALA A 71 -2.63 3.57 -9.08
N GLU A 72 -2.73 2.39 -9.70
CA GLU A 72 -3.72 2.11 -10.75
C GLU A 72 -4.19 0.66 -10.71
N VAL A 73 -5.48 0.47 -10.99
CA VAL A 73 -6.08 -0.81 -11.37
C VAL A 73 -6.79 -0.66 -12.72
N ARG A 74 -6.96 -1.75 -13.46
CA ARG A 74 -7.72 -1.75 -14.72
C ARG A 74 -8.87 -2.75 -14.62
N PRO A 75 -10.15 -2.29 -14.58
CA PRO A 75 -11.29 -3.19 -14.52
C PRO A 75 -11.32 -4.24 -15.65
N GLU A 76 -10.84 -3.87 -16.84
CA GLU A 76 -10.79 -4.74 -18.03
C GLU A 76 -9.69 -5.79 -17.93
N LYS A 77 -8.67 -5.56 -17.09
CA LYS A 77 -7.56 -6.48 -16.83
C LYS A 77 -7.52 -6.80 -15.35
N LYS A 78 -8.36 -7.76 -14.92
CA LYS A 78 -8.60 -8.09 -13.49
C LYS A 78 -7.33 -8.27 -12.65
N SER A 79 -6.24 -8.79 -13.22
CA SER A 79 -4.96 -9.00 -12.53
C SER A 79 -3.99 -7.82 -12.59
N PHE A 80 -4.27 -6.79 -13.38
CA PHE A 80 -3.40 -5.63 -13.52
C PHE A 80 -3.46 -4.77 -12.26
N ARG A 81 -2.27 -4.49 -11.71
CA ARG A 81 -2.03 -3.52 -10.66
C ARG A 81 -0.75 -2.79 -11.01
N LEU A 82 -0.76 -1.47 -10.87
CA LEU A 82 0.44 -0.64 -10.95
C LEU A 82 0.74 -0.10 -9.55
N TRP A 83 1.90 -0.45 -9.03
CA TRP A 83 2.42 0.01 -7.76
C TRP A 83 3.43 1.12 -8.03
N LYS A 84 3.43 2.18 -7.22
CA LYS A 84 4.37 3.30 -7.34
C LYS A 84 5.12 3.53 -6.02
N CYS A 85 6.42 3.79 -6.11
CA CYS A 85 7.25 4.16 -4.97
C CYS A 85 6.89 5.57 -4.50
N PRO A 86 6.74 5.82 -3.19
CA PRO A 86 6.50 7.16 -2.67
C PRO A 86 7.65 8.15 -2.87
N GLU A 87 8.89 7.69 -3.09
CA GLU A 87 10.08 8.56 -3.10
C GLU A 87 10.74 8.70 -4.49
N CYS A 88 11.00 7.58 -5.19
CA CYS A 88 11.89 7.57 -6.35
C CYS A 88 11.19 7.33 -7.71
N ASP A 89 9.86 7.48 -7.75
CA ASP A 89 9.00 7.28 -8.93
C ASP A 89 9.07 5.89 -9.58
N ALA A 90 9.81 4.93 -9.01
CA ALA A 90 9.84 3.57 -9.50
C ALA A 90 8.43 2.96 -9.50
N ILE A 91 8.13 2.17 -10.52
CA ILE A 91 6.87 1.46 -10.66
C ILE A 91 7.09 -0.05 -10.67
N ARG A 92 6.08 -0.80 -10.25
CA ARG A 92 6.01 -2.26 -10.43
C ARG A 92 4.64 -2.65 -10.94
N THR A 93 4.58 -3.69 -11.77
CA THR A 93 3.31 -4.32 -12.14
C THR A 93 3.26 -5.77 -11.67
N ASN A 94 2.06 -6.33 -11.48
CA ASN A 94 1.90 -7.71 -11.00
C ASN A 94 2.69 -8.76 -11.83
N GLY A 95 2.94 -8.53 -13.12
CA GLY A 95 3.72 -9.44 -13.96
C GLY A 95 5.20 -9.58 -13.54
N GLU A 96 5.76 -8.55 -12.89
CA GLU A 96 7.15 -8.54 -12.41
C GLU A 96 7.28 -9.05 -10.97
N ILE A 97 6.18 -9.05 -10.20
CA ILE A 97 6.17 -9.47 -8.79
C ILE A 97 6.26 -11.00 -8.68
N SER A 98 5.65 -11.72 -9.62
CA SER A 98 5.72 -13.18 -9.71
C SER A 98 7.11 -13.71 -10.11
N SER A 99 7.97 -12.89 -10.72
CA SER A 99 9.30 -13.33 -11.17
C SER A 99 10.36 -13.36 -10.07
N THR A 100 10.15 -12.63 -8.97
CA THR A 100 11.13 -12.53 -7.87
C THR A 100 10.97 -13.57 -6.75
N ALA A 101 9.87 -14.34 -6.72
CA ALA A 101 9.67 -15.39 -5.70
C ALA A 101 10.40 -16.71 -6.03
N ALA A 102 11.02 -16.83 -7.22
CA ALA A 102 11.65 -18.06 -7.69
C ALA A 102 13.19 -18.09 -7.59
N SER A 103 13.82 -17.12 -6.90
CA SER A 103 15.27 -17.07 -6.75
C SER A 103 15.67 -16.96 -5.30
N SER A 104 15.44 -18.04 -4.56
CA SER A 104 16.14 -18.34 -3.31
C SER A 104 16.33 -19.85 -3.32
N GLY A 105 17.35 -20.29 -4.06
CA GLY A 105 17.92 -21.63 -4.01
C GLY A 105 19.24 -21.61 -3.27
#